data_AF-A0AA38ZLQ2-F1
#
_entry.id   AF-A0AA38ZLQ2-F1
#
_cell.length_a   1.000
_cell.length_b   1.000
_cell.length_c   1.000
_cell.angle_alpha   90.00
_cell.angle_beta   90.00
_cell.angle_gamma   90.00
#
_symmetry.space_group_name_H-M   'P 1'
#
loop_
_entity.id
_entity.type
_entity.pdbx_description
1 polymer ?
#
loop_
_entity_poly.entity_id
_entity_poly.type
_entity_poly.pdbx_seq_one_letter_code
_entity_poly.pdbx_strand_id
1 'polypeptide(L)'
;MKRELQAVERDITEAEVARNGWEEKSWDLDTTIGHKFKELEALSIECNQALRRLKLGNGLQYVLNAKGSSPAEVLGIDYKSTLKPALDSFADDISKSSMSKLEELISLQQQSVENAAKIEAKRNRLAALQSSSDEVEAQLIFLKKELQNYTSRCATEAKKLVEDVEIETHNVDIVEREVADVLETSKLKLQEAIKQNEEEIQICAWELYALVDSVSKYKEHMASKISEMKCNLSETAGAVSDSYKGSLLAQVSLWIQTTDPIDYSFL
;
A
#
# COMPACT_ATOMS: atom_id res chain seq x y z
N MET A 1 -108.89 -4.33 110.54
CA MET A 1 -107.51 -4.61 110.09
C MET A 1 -107.33 -5.91 109.30
N LYS A 2 -108.15 -6.98 109.45
CA LYS A 2 -107.93 -8.26 108.73
C LYS A 2 -107.92 -8.17 107.20
N ARG A 3 -108.78 -7.36 106.58
CA ARG A 3 -108.83 -7.19 105.11
C ARG A 3 -107.63 -6.44 104.53
N GLU A 4 -107.12 -5.44 105.24
CA GLU A 4 -105.93 -4.68 104.82
C GLU A 4 -104.67 -5.51 104.98
N LEU A 5 -104.57 -6.30 106.06
CA LEU A 5 -103.49 -7.27 106.25
C LEU A 5 -103.43 -8.30 105.10
N GLN A 6 -104.59 -8.82 104.67
CA GLN A 6 -104.68 -9.74 103.53
C GLN A 6 -104.38 -9.09 102.17
N ALA A 7 -104.56 -7.76 102.03
CA ALA A 7 -104.17 -7.04 100.82
C ALA A 7 -102.66 -6.83 100.77
N VAL A 8 -102.06 -6.43 101.90
CA VAL A 8 -100.60 -6.30 102.05
C VAL A 8 -99.89 -7.64 101.83
N GLU A 9 -100.43 -8.74 102.38
CA GLU A 9 -99.89 -10.10 102.13
C GLU A 9 -99.91 -10.49 100.65
N ARG A 10 -100.95 -10.07 99.90
CA ARG A 10 -101.06 -10.29 98.46
C ARG A 10 -100.08 -9.43 97.66
N ASP A 11 -99.96 -8.15 97.99
CA ASP A 11 -99.03 -7.23 97.33
C ASP A 11 -97.57 -7.65 97.58
N ILE A 12 -97.25 -8.17 98.77
CA ILE A 12 -95.93 -8.75 99.09
C ILE A 12 -95.67 -9.97 98.20
N THR A 13 -96.63 -10.89 98.08
CA THR A 13 -96.46 -12.09 97.25
C THR A 13 -96.34 -11.74 95.76
N GLU A 14 -97.11 -10.77 95.25
CA GLU A 14 -96.98 -10.28 93.87
C GLU A 14 -95.63 -9.59 93.63
N ALA A 15 -95.14 -8.79 94.58
CA ALA A 15 -93.82 -8.15 94.51
C ALA A 15 -92.67 -9.17 94.56
N GLU A 16 -92.79 -10.24 95.35
CA GLU A 16 -91.82 -11.33 95.39
C GLU A 16 -91.79 -12.13 94.08
N VAL A 17 -92.95 -12.43 93.49
CA VAL A 17 -93.03 -13.09 92.17
C VAL A 17 -92.41 -12.20 91.09
N ALA A 18 -92.69 -10.89 91.11
CA ALA A 18 -92.08 -9.94 90.17
C ALA A 18 -90.56 -9.85 90.35
N ARG A 19 -90.07 -9.81 91.60
CA ARG A 19 -88.63 -9.82 91.91
C ARG A 19 -87.97 -11.09 91.37
N ASN A 20 -88.53 -12.26 91.66
CA ASN A 20 -87.99 -13.53 91.18
C ASN A 20 -87.94 -13.58 89.64
N GLY A 21 -88.96 -13.05 88.96
CA GLY A 21 -88.95 -12.96 87.49
C GLY A 21 -87.92 -11.96 86.93
N TRP A 22 -87.56 -10.92 87.68
CA TRP A 22 -86.44 -10.03 87.32
C TRP A 22 -85.07 -10.64 87.62
N GLU A 23 -84.95 -11.40 88.71
CA GLU A 23 -83.74 -12.15 89.06
C GLU A 23 -83.43 -13.23 88.01
N GLU A 24 -84.43 -13.99 87.55
CA GLU A 24 -84.28 -14.99 86.48
C GLU A 24 -83.82 -14.33 85.16
N LYS A 25 -84.45 -13.22 84.77
CA LYS A 25 -84.03 -12.43 83.59
C LYS A 25 -82.62 -11.87 83.73
N SER A 26 -82.24 -11.42 84.92
CA SER A 26 -80.87 -10.94 85.19
C SER A 26 -79.87 -12.08 85.03
N TRP A 27 -80.19 -13.26 85.56
CA TRP A 27 -79.37 -14.46 85.44
C TRP A 27 -79.20 -14.92 84.00
N ASP A 28 -80.27 -14.94 83.21
CA ASP A 28 -80.23 -15.28 81.78
C ASP A 28 -79.39 -14.27 80.98
N LEU A 29 -79.53 -12.98 81.29
CA LEU A 29 -78.75 -11.91 80.69
C LEU A 29 -77.26 -12.06 81.02
N ASP A 30 -76.91 -12.25 82.29
CA ASP A 30 -75.54 -12.46 82.75
C ASP A 30 -74.91 -13.71 82.11
N THR A 31 -75.68 -14.79 81.99
CA THR A 31 -75.26 -16.02 81.32
C THR A 31 -74.97 -15.78 79.84
N THR A 32 -75.85 -15.05 79.15
CA THR A 32 -75.70 -14.70 77.73
C THR A 32 -74.49 -13.79 77.50
N ILE A 33 -74.31 -12.76 78.34
CA ILE A 33 -73.16 -11.86 78.30
C ILE A 33 -71.87 -12.64 78.54
N GLY A 34 -71.85 -13.55 79.52
CA GLY A 34 -70.70 -14.41 79.80
C GLY A 34 -70.32 -15.29 78.61
N HIS A 35 -71.30 -15.87 77.91
CA HIS A 35 -71.03 -16.65 76.70
C HIS A 35 -70.46 -15.77 75.57
N LYS A 36 -71.06 -14.61 75.32
CA LYS A 36 -70.60 -13.67 74.29
C LYS A 36 -69.23 -13.09 74.58
N PHE A 37 -68.89 -12.87 75.84
CA PHE A 37 -67.56 -12.43 76.23
C PHE A 37 -66.50 -13.52 75.97
N LYS A 38 -66.81 -14.80 76.21
CA LYS A 38 -65.92 -15.92 75.85
C LYS A 38 -65.72 -16.06 74.34
N GLU A 39 -66.78 -15.89 73.54
CA GLU A 39 -66.64 -15.82 72.08
C GLU A 39 -65.72 -14.66 71.66
N LEU A 40 -65.86 -13.50 72.32
CA LEU A 40 -65.04 -12.32 72.07
C LEU A 40 -63.56 -12.56 72.45
N GLU A 41 -63.29 -13.26 73.56
CA GLU A 41 -61.93 -13.67 73.94
C GLU A 41 -61.26 -14.52 72.86
N ALA A 42 -61.98 -15.51 72.33
CA ALA A 42 -61.46 -16.35 71.25
C ALA A 42 -61.13 -15.52 69.99
N LEU A 43 -62.05 -14.65 69.56
CA LEU A 43 -61.84 -13.77 68.40
C LEU A 43 -60.69 -12.77 68.61
N SER A 44 -60.56 -12.22 69.82
CA SER A 44 -59.46 -11.34 70.20
C SER A 44 -58.10 -12.03 70.07
N ILE A 45 -58.00 -13.29 70.49
CA ILE A 45 -56.78 -14.09 70.34
C ILE A 45 -56.43 -14.27 68.86
N GLU A 46 -57.38 -14.64 68.01
CA GLU A 46 -57.17 -14.80 66.56
C GLU A 46 -56.71 -13.50 65.90
N CYS A 47 -57.39 -12.39 66.22
CA CYS A 47 -57.03 -11.06 65.72
C CYS A 47 -55.61 -10.66 66.16
N ASN A 48 -55.26 -10.87 67.42
CA ASN A 48 -53.92 -10.56 67.94
C ASN A 48 -52.81 -11.42 67.31
N GLN A 49 -53.12 -12.66 66.90
CA GLN A 49 -52.19 -13.48 66.13
C GLN A 49 -52.01 -12.95 64.71
N ALA A 50 -53.09 -12.54 64.05
CA ALA A 50 -53.02 -11.92 62.72
C ALA A 50 -52.20 -10.62 62.74
N LEU A 51 -52.45 -9.73 63.72
CA LEU A 51 -51.70 -8.48 63.89
C LEU A 51 -50.20 -8.73 64.11
N ARG A 52 -49.84 -9.76 64.88
CA ARG A 52 -48.44 -10.18 65.05
C ARG A 52 -47.79 -10.65 63.76
N ARG A 53 -48.52 -11.37 62.90
CA ARG A 53 -48.02 -11.78 61.57
C ARG A 53 -47.78 -10.58 60.66
N LEU A 54 -48.62 -9.55 60.78
CA LEU A 54 -48.50 -8.30 60.02
C LEU A 54 -47.40 -7.36 60.56
N LYS A 55 -46.89 -7.59 61.78
CA LYS A 55 -45.81 -6.79 62.41
C LYS A 55 -46.11 -5.28 62.50
N LEU A 56 -47.37 -4.91 62.74
CA LEU A 56 -47.87 -3.52 62.77
C LEU A 56 -47.44 -2.70 64.00
N GLY A 57 -46.43 -3.16 64.75
CA GLY A 57 -45.96 -2.56 66.00
C GLY A 57 -46.63 -3.14 67.25
N ASN A 58 -45.94 -3.03 68.39
CA ASN A 58 -46.32 -3.69 69.65
C ASN A 58 -47.53 -3.05 70.37
N GLY A 59 -48.06 -1.93 69.88
CA GLY A 59 -49.14 -1.18 70.53
C GLY A 59 -50.56 -1.52 70.04
N LEU A 60 -50.70 -2.36 69.01
CA LEU A 60 -51.99 -2.71 68.41
C LEU A 60 -52.39 -4.12 68.86
N GLN A 61 -53.05 -4.20 70.01
CA GLN A 61 -53.51 -5.46 70.57
C GLN A 61 -54.89 -5.28 71.21
N TYR A 62 -55.80 -6.21 70.94
CA TYR A 62 -57.05 -6.34 71.66
C TYR A 62 -56.79 -6.83 73.08
N VAL A 63 -57.23 -6.06 74.07
CA VAL A 63 -57.13 -6.37 75.50
C VAL A 63 -58.51 -6.20 76.10
N LEU A 64 -59.24 -7.31 76.24
CA LEU A 64 -60.65 -7.24 76.58
C LEU A 64 -60.88 -6.78 78.03
N ASN A 65 -61.87 -5.91 78.22
CA ASN A 65 -62.31 -5.46 79.53
C ASN A 65 -63.81 -5.71 79.71
N ALA A 66 -64.15 -6.70 80.53
CA ALA A 66 -65.54 -7.07 80.83
C ALA A 66 -66.35 -5.94 81.51
N LYS A 67 -65.69 -4.92 82.07
CA LYS A 67 -66.34 -3.78 82.73
C LYS A 67 -66.47 -2.55 81.81
N GLY A 68 -66.07 -2.67 80.54
CA GLY A 68 -66.16 -1.57 79.58
C GLY A 68 -67.62 -1.17 79.31
N SER A 69 -67.88 0.12 79.21
CA SER A 69 -69.20 0.68 78.90
C SER A 69 -69.32 1.09 77.42
N SER A 70 -68.20 1.13 76.70
CA SER A 70 -68.15 1.39 75.25
C SER A 70 -67.40 0.28 74.51
N PRO A 71 -67.62 0.11 73.19
CA PRO A 71 -66.90 -0.88 72.39
C PRO A 71 -65.37 -0.73 72.46
N ALA A 72 -64.85 0.51 72.49
CA ALA A 72 -63.41 0.76 72.60
C ALA A 72 -62.86 0.35 73.97
N GLU A 73 -63.61 0.60 75.05
CA GLU A 73 -63.23 0.15 76.39
C GLU A 73 -63.31 -1.37 76.51
N VAL A 74 -64.35 -2.01 75.97
CA VAL A 74 -64.51 -3.47 76.00
C VAL A 74 -63.42 -4.17 75.19
N LEU A 75 -63.01 -3.60 74.06
CA LEU A 75 -61.98 -4.17 73.18
C LEU A 75 -60.55 -3.80 73.59
N GLY A 76 -60.38 -2.79 74.45
CA GLY A 76 -59.09 -2.24 74.87
C GLY A 76 -58.39 -1.40 73.79
N ILE A 77 -58.98 -1.29 72.61
CA ILE A 77 -58.48 -0.52 71.48
C ILE A 77 -59.65 0.00 70.64
N ASP A 78 -59.57 1.24 70.18
CA ASP A 78 -60.57 1.78 69.27
C ASP A 78 -60.28 1.38 67.82
N TYR A 79 -61.26 0.72 67.20
CA TYR A 79 -61.14 0.28 65.82
C TYR A 79 -61.04 1.46 64.85
N LYS A 80 -61.84 2.50 65.04
CA LYS A 80 -62.01 3.58 64.05
C LYS A 80 -60.84 4.56 64.05
N SER A 81 -60.32 4.91 65.22
CA SER A 81 -59.28 5.93 65.39
C SER A 81 -57.87 5.36 65.51
N THR A 82 -57.72 4.11 65.94
CA THR A 82 -56.38 3.51 66.15
C THR A 82 -56.09 2.38 65.18
N LEU A 83 -56.90 1.32 65.18
CA LEU A 83 -56.55 0.10 64.43
C LEU A 83 -56.70 0.28 62.91
N LYS A 84 -57.82 0.85 62.46
CA LYS A 84 -58.08 1.05 61.03
C LYS A 84 -57.04 1.97 60.38
N PRO A 85 -56.72 3.16 60.92
CA PRO A 85 -55.68 4.01 60.34
C PRO A 85 -54.30 3.34 60.28
N ALA A 86 -53.94 2.53 61.28
CA ALA A 86 -52.67 1.80 61.26
C ALA A 86 -52.62 0.72 60.16
N LEU A 87 -53.74 0.01 59.93
CA LEU A 87 -53.86 -0.96 58.84
C LEU A 87 -53.81 -0.27 57.47
N ASP A 88 -54.51 0.86 57.32
CA ASP A 88 -54.52 1.65 56.08
C ASP A 88 -53.10 2.17 55.78
N SER A 89 -52.40 2.74 56.77
CA SER A 89 -51.01 3.19 56.63
C SER A 89 -50.05 2.06 56.24
N PHE A 90 -50.21 0.87 56.82
CA PHE A 90 -49.36 -0.28 56.48
C PHE A 90 -49.60 -0.78 55.05
N ALA A 91 -50.86 -0.78 54.60
CA ALA A 91 -51.20 -1.13 53.22
C ALA A 91 -50.56 -0.14 52.23
N ASP A 92 -50.63 1.16 52.54
CA ASP A 92 -50.01 2.22 51.74
C ASP A 92 -48.48 2.09 51.69
N ASP A 93 -47.83 1.80 52.83
CA ASP A 93 -46.38 1.60 52.89
C ASP A 93 -45.93 0.38 52.09
N ILE A 94 -46.66 -0.73 52.15
CA ILE A 94 -46.41 -1.92 51.32
C ILE A 94 -46.53 -1.56 49.84
N SER A 95 -47.62 -0.90 49.46
CA SER A 95 -47.89 -0.48 48.09
C SER A 95 -46.76 0.40 47.56
N LYS A 96 -46.37 1.42 48.33
CA LYS A 96 -45.28 2.35 48.00
C LYS A 96 -43.94 1.65 47.87
N SER A 97 -43.59 0.76 48.81
CA SER A 97 -42.31 0.02 48.73
C SER A 97 -42.29 -0.95 47.54
N SER A 98 -43.42 -1.58 47.24
CA SER A 98 -43.54 -2.52 46.12
C SER A 98 -43.48 -1.79 44.78
N MET A 99 -44.12 -0.62 44.68
CA MET A 99 -44.06 0.23 43.49
C MET A 99 -42.64 0.76 43.26
N SER A 100 -41.96 1.23 44.31
CA SER A 100 -40.56 1.67 44.22
C SER A 100 -39.64 0.54 43.74
N LYS A 101 -39.79 -0.69 44.26
CA LYS A 101 -39.04 -1.86 43.79
C LYS A 101 -39.35 -2.20 42.33
N LEU A 102 -40.60 -2.06 41.91
CA LEU A 102 -41.00 -2.31 40.52
C LEU A 102 -40.36 -1.28 39.58
N GLU A 103 -40.36 0.01 39.94
CA GLU A 103 -39.70 1.07 39.17
C GLU A 103 -38.19 0.85 39.05
N GLU A 104 -37.54 0.38 40.12
CA GLU A 104 -36.13 -0.02 40.10
C GLU A 104 -35.88 -1.19 39.14
N LEU A 105 -36.71 -2.24 39.20
CA LEU A 105 -36.61 -3.38 38.28
C LEU A 105 -36.84 -2.98 36.82
N ILE A 106 -37.79 -2.08 36.54
CA ILE A 106 -38.03 -1.54 35.20
C ILE A 106 -36.78 -0.78 34.71
N SER A 107 -36.19 0.04 35.57
CA SER A 107 -34.97 0.81 35.25
C SER A 107 -33.79 -0.12 34.94
N LEU A 108 -33.57 -1.14 35.76
CA LEU A 108 -32.53 -2.15 35.54
C LEU A 108 -32.78 -2.96 34.27
N GLN A 109 -34.03 -3.31 33.97
CA GLN A 109 -34.38 -4.01 32.74
C GLN A 109 -34.09 -3.15 31.51
N GLN A 110 -34.46 -1.87 31.54
CA GLN A 110 -34.17 -0.93 30.47
C GLN A 110 -32.66 -0.78 30.24
N GLN A 111 -31.90 -0.65 31.33
CA GLN A 111 -30.43 -0.57 31.28
C GLN A 111 -29.81 -1.86 30.73
N SER A 112 -30.35 -3.03 31.09
CA SER A 112 -29.91 -4.33 30.58
C SER A 112 -30.10 -4.43 29.06
N VAL A 113 -31.25 -3.99 28.55
CA VAL A 113 -31.53 -3.97 27.10
C VAL A 113 -30.57 -3.02 26.36
N GLU A 114 -30.34 -1.82 26.90
CA GLU A 114 -29.38 -0.87 26.30
C GLU A 114 -27.95 -1.44 26.29
N ASN A 115 -27.54 -2.09 27.37
CA ASN A 115 -26.23 -2.74 27.47
C ASN A 115 -26.10 -3.90 26.46
N ALA A 116 -27.15 -4.71 26.29
CA ALA A 116 -27.18 -5.78 25.29
C ALA A 116 -26.99 -5.22 23.87
N ALA A 117 -27.69 -4.11 23.52
CA ALA A 117 -27.52 -3.44 22.24
C ALA A 117 -26.10 -2.91 22.04
N LYS A 118 -25.49 -2.31 23.08
CA LYS A 118 -24.09 -1.84 23.04
C LYS A 118 -23.10 -2.99 22.85
N ILE A 119 -23.33 -4.14 23.49
CA ILE A 119 -22.50 -5.33 23.33
C ILE A 119 -22.58 -5.83 21.88
N GLU A 120 -23.78 -5.91 21.33
CA GLU A 120 -23.97 -6.41 19.97
C GLU A 120 -23.34 -5.50 18.91
N ALA A 121 -23.48 -4.17 19.07
CA ALA A 121 -22.78 -3.21 18.21
C ALA A 121 -21.24 -3.38 18.26
N LYS A 122 -20.68 -3.62 19.46
CA LYS A 122 -19.24 -3.89 19.61
C LYS A 122 -18.83 -5.21 18.97
N ARG A 123 -19.65 -6.27 19.06
CA ARG A 123 -19.39 -7.55 18.38
C ARG A 123 -19.34 -7.37 16.86
N ASN A 124 -20.30 -6.65 16.28
CA ASN A 124 -20.32 -6.38 14.84
C ASN A 124 -19.08 -5.62 14.38
N ARG A 125 -18.64 -4.62 15.16
CA ARG A 125 -17.40 -3.89 14.87
C ARG A 125 -16.16 -4.80 14.95
N LEU A 126 -16.09 -5.68 15.94
CA LEU A 126 -14.99 -6.64 16.06
C LEU A 126 -14.96 -7.61 14.87
N ALA A 127 -16.11 -8.11 14.42
CA ALA A 127 -16.20 -8.98 13.25
C ALA A 127 -15.70 -8.27 11.97
N ALA A 128 -16.07 -7.00 11.77
CA ALA A 128 -15.59 -6.20 10.64
C ALA A 128 -14.07 -5.97 10.69
N LEU A 129 -13.52 -5.68 11.87
CA LEU A 129 -12.07 -5.53 12.05
C LEU A 129 -11.32 -6.84 11.81
N GLN A 130 -11.87 -7.96 12.26
CA GLN A 130 -11.29 -9.28 12.01
C GLN A 130 -11.23 -9.57 10.50
N SER A 131 -12.33 -9.35 9.77
CA SER A 131 -12.35 -9.52 8.32
C SER A 131 -11.32 -8.66 7.60
N SER A 132 -11.13 -7.40 8.03
CA SER A 132 -10.11 -6.51 7.47
C SER A 132 -8.69 -6.98 7.80
N SER A 133 -8.46 -7.51 8.99
CA SER A 133 -7.17 -8.10 9.37
C SER A 133 -6.84 -9.31 8.49
N ASP A 134 -7.81 -10.20 8.28
CA ASP A 134 -7.64 -11.40 7.46
C ASP A 134 -7.33 -11.04 6.00
N GLU A 135 -7.96 -9.98 5.46
CA GLU A 135 -7.68 -9.46 4.12
C GLU A 135 -6.24 -8.91 4.01
N VAL A 136 -5.80 -8.10 4.98
CA VAL A 136 -4.44 -7.55 5.01
C VAL A 136 -3.40 -8.67 5.11
N GLU A 137 -3.66 -9.70 5.92
CA GLU A 137 -2.79 -10.86 6.03
C GLU A 137 -2.65 -11.61 4.70
N ALA A 138 -3.77 -11.83 3.99
CA ALA A 138 -3.75 -12.43 2.66
C ALA A 138 -2.96 -11.60 1.64
N GLN A 139 -3.11 -10.28 1.64
CA GLN A 139 -2.32 -9.37 0.79
C GLN A 139 -0.83 -9.42 1.12
N LEU A 140 -0.47 -9.50 2.40
CA LEU A 140 0.92 -9.64 2.85
C LEU A 140 1.56 -10.94 2.36
N ILE A 141 0.83 -12.05 2.46
CA ILE A 141 1.29 -13.36 1.96
C ILE A 141 1.51 -13.30 0.44
N PHE A 142 0.60 -12.66 -0.30
CA PHE A 142 0.73 -12.48 -1.74
C PHE A 142 1.98 -11.66 -2.09
N LEU A 143 2.14 -10.48 -1.51
CA LEU A 143 3.29 -9.59 -1.74
C LEU A 143 4.62 -10.27 -1.40
N LYS A 144 4.66 -11.04 -0.31
CA LYS A 144 5.85 -11.81 0.07
C LYS A 144 6.24 -12.82 -1.02
N LYS A 145 5.27 -13.51 -1.61
CA LYS A 145 5.50 -14.46 -2.70
C LYS A 145 5.96 -13.75 -3.98
N GLU A 146 5.35 -12.62 -4.32
CA GLU A 146 5.73 -11.81 -5.46
C GLU A 146 7.16 -11.26 -5.32
N LEU A 147 7.53 -10.76 -4.14
CA LEU A 147 8.89 -10.31 -3.84
C LEU A 147 9.91 -11.44 -3.96
N GLN A 148 9.58 -12.64 -3.48
CA GLN A 148 10.45 -13.81 -3.62
C GLN A 148 10.67 -14.19 -5.09
N ASN A 149 9.60 -14.17 -5.91
CA ASN A 149 9.69 -14.42 -7.35
C ASN A 149 10.49 -13.34 -8.08
N TYR A 150 10.32 -12.07 -7.70
CA TYR A 150 11.08 -10.97 -8.28
C TYR A 150 12.58 -11.12 -7.95
N THR A 151 12.89 -11.45 -6.69
CA THR A 151 14.26 -11.68 -6.24
C THR A 151 14.93 -12.83 -7.00
N SER A 152 14.21 -13.96 -7.19
CA SER A 152 14.76 -15.08 -7.95
C SER A 152 14.97 -14.72 -9.42
N ARG A 153 14.05 -13.99 -10.05
CA ARG A 153 14.21 -13.51 -11.42
C ARG A 153 15.43 -12.59 -11.56
N CYS A 154 15.58 -11.60 -10.68
CA CYS A 154 16.76 -10.72 -10.68
C CYS A 154 18.06 -11.50 -10.53
N ALA A 155 18.10 -12.51 -9.64
CA ALA A 155 19.28 -13.35 -9.49
C ALA A 155 19.61 -14.12 -10.79
N THR A 156 18.59 -14.65 -11.48
CA THR A 156 18.79 -15.35 -12.76
C THR A 156 19.21 -14.42 -13.89
N GLU A 157 18.63 -13.23 -13.98
CA GLU A 157 19.00 -12.22 -14.99
C GLU A 157 20.42 -11.70 -14.76
N ALA A 158 20.81 -11.45 -13.51
CA ALA A 158 22.17 -11.05 -13.16
C ALA A 158 23.19 -12.14 -13.53
N LYS A 159 22.89 -13.41 -13.23
CA LYS A 159 23.74 -14.55 -13.61
C LYS A 159 23.91 -14.65 -15.12
N LYS A 160 22.82 -14.51 -15.87
CA LYS A 160 22.86 -14.51 -17.34
C LYS A 160 23.70 -13.35 -17.89
N LEU A 161 23.54 -12.14 -17.37
CA LEU A 161 24.32 -10.99 -17.80
C LEU A 161 25.83 -11.19 -17.57
N VAL A 162 26.22 -11.81 -16.46
CA VAL A 162 27.62 -12.15 -16.20
C VAL A 162 28.13 -13.15 -17.24
N GLU A 163 27.38 -14.22 -17.50
CA GLU A 163 27.73 -15.22 -18.52
C GLU A 163 27.84 -14.58 -19.92
N ASP A 164 26.89 -13.72 -20.31
CA ASP A 164 26.91 -13.01 -21.59
C ASP A 164 28.13 -12.08 -21.72
N VAL A 165 28.50 -11.37 -20.64
CA VAL A 165 29.70 -10.50 -20.60
C VAL A 165 30.99 -11.31 -20.68
N GLU A 166 31.07 -12.46 -20.00
CA GLU A 166 32.23 -13.35 -20.07
C GLU A 166 32.43 -13.89 -21.50
N ILE A 167 31.35 -14.30 -22.16
CA ILE A 167 31.38 -14.74 -23.56
C ILE A 167 31.84 -13.60 -24.47
N GLU A 168 31.26 -12.41 -24.33
CA GLU A 168 31.61 -11.28 -25.21
C GLU A 168 33.04 -10.78 -24.97
N THR A 169 33.52 -10.79 -23.73
CA THR A 169 34.92 -10.49 -23.41
C THR A 169 35.86 -11.46 -24.14
N HIS A 170 35.54 -12.75 -24.12
CA HIS A 170 36.33 -13.74 -24.84
C HIS A 170 36.31 -13.54 -26.36
N ASN A 171 35.15 -13.18 -26.93
CA ASN A 171 35.03 -12.86 -28.36
C ASN A 171 35.88 -11.65 -28.74
N VAL A 172 35.85 -10.60 -27.92
CA VAL A 172 36.68 -9.39 -28.12
C VAL A 172 38.18 -9.75 -28.09
N ASP A 173 38.62 -10.56 -27.13
CA ASP A 173 40.02 -11.02 -27.06
C ASP A 173 40.46 -11.78 -28.34
N ILE A 174 39.57 -12.57 -28.93
CA ILE A 174 39.84 -13.27 -30.20
C ILE A 174 39.99 -12.25 -31.33
N VAL A 175 39.04 -11.34 -31.47
CA VAL A 175 39.05 -10.32 -32.53
C VAL A 175 40.27 -9.40 -32.40
N GLU A 176 40.65 -9.00 -31.19
CA GLU A 176 41.85 -8.18 -30.96
C GLU A 176 43.12 -8.89 -31.46
N ARG A 177 43.23 -10.21 -31.22
CA ARG A 177 44.34 -11.02 -31.74
C ARG A 177 44.34 -11.10 -33.26
N GLU A 178 43.19 -11.36 -33.87
CA GLU A 178 43.05 -11.41 -35.33
C GLU A 178 43.41 -10.07 -35.98
N VAL A 179 42.99 -8.95 -35.39
CA VAL A 179 43.34 -7.60 -35.85
C VAL A 179 44.85 -7.36 -35.73
N ALA A 180 45.48 -7.78 -34.64
CA ALA A 180 46.93 -7.65 -34.46
C ALA A 180 47.71 -8.46 -35.52
N ASP A 181 47.27 -9.69 -35.81
CA ASP A 181 47.88 -10.55 -36.82
C ASP A 181 47.74 -9.97 -38.24
N VAL A 182 46.55 -9.45 -38.58
CA VAL A 182 46.30 -8.76 -39.86
C VAL A 182 47.14 -7.50 -39.98
N LEU A 183 47.26 -6.72 -38.90
CA LEU A 183 48.04 -5.48 -38.88
C LEU A 183 49.52 -5.76 -39.16
N GLU A 184 50.13 -6.71 -38.45
CA GLU A 184 51.54 -7.07 -38.70
C GLU A 184 51.73 -7.66 -40.10
N THR A 185 50.81 -8.50 -40.57
CA THR A 185 50.86 -9.04 -41.94
C THR A 185 50.78 -7.93 -43.00
N SER A 186 49.89 -6.96 -42.81
CA SER A 186 49.71 -5.82 -43.72
C SER A 186 50.96 -4.92 -43.73
N LYS A 187 51.52 -4.65 -42.55
CA LYS A 187 52.74 -3.86 -42.38
C LYS A 187 53.95 -4.51 -43.08
N LEU A 188 54.11 -5.83 -42.97
CA LEU A 188 55.15 -6.57 -43.69
C LEU A 188 54.96 -6.47 -45.22
N LYS A 189 53.74 -6.69 -45.72
CA LYS A 189 53.43 -6.56 -47.16
C LYS A 189 53.70 -5.15 -47.68
N LEU A 190 53.36 -4.11 -46.91
CA LEU A 190 53.64 -2.72 -47.28
C LEU A 190 55.15 -2.45 -47.34
N GLN A 191 55.92 -2.94 -46.38
CA GLN A 191 57.38 -2.80 -46.39
C GLN A 191 58.01 -3.50 -47.60
N GLU A 192 57.54 -4.70 -47.94
CA GLU A 192 57.98 -5.43 -49.13
C GLU A 192 57.65 -4.66 -50.41
N ALA A 193 56.43 -4.15 -50.55
CA ALA A 193 56.01 -3.36 -51.71
C ALA A 193 56.81 -2.06 -51.86
N ILE A 194 57.10 -1.37 -50.75
CA ILE A 194 57.97 -0.18 -50.76
C ILE A 194 59.37 -0.55 -51.26
N LYS A 195 59.94 -1.65 -50.78
CA LYS A 195 61.27 -2.12 -51.20
C LYS A 195 61.31 -2.46 -52.69
N GLN A 196 60.31 -3.20 -53.18
CA GLN A 196 60.19 -3.54 -54.60
C GLN A 196 60.07 -2.29 -55.48
N ASN A 197 59.21 -1.35 -55.10
CA ASN A 197 59.05 -0.08 -55.83
C ASN A 197 60.35 0.75 -55.84
N GLU A 198 61.07 0.81 -54.71
CA GLU A 198 62.36 1.51 -54.67
C GLU A 198 63.37 0.84 -55.63
N GLU A 199 63.44 -0.49 -55.65
CA GLU A 199 64.29 -1.24 -56.59
C GLU A 199 63.93 -0.94 -58.06
N GLU A 200 62.63 -0.93 -58.39
CA GLU A 200 62.13 -0.60 -59.73
C GLU A 200 62.48 0.85 -60.14
N ILE A 201 62.32 1.81 -59.22
CA ILE A 201 62.68 3.22 -59.45
C ILE A 201 64.18 3.34 -59.72
N GLN A 202 65.02 2.65 -58.95
CA GLN A 202 66.47 2.67 -59.16
C GLN A 202 66.83 2.11 -60.54
N ILE A 203 66.26 0.97 -60.96
CA ILE A 203 66.47 0.40 -62.29
C ILE A 203 66.06 1.40 -63.39
N CYS A 204 64.86 1.97 -63.30
CA CYS A 204 64.37 2.95 -64.28
C CYS A 204 65.27 4.20 -64.34
N ALA A 205 65.77 4.67 -63.19
CA ALA A 205 66.71 5.78 -63.13
C ALA A 205 68.03 5.43 -63.85
N TRP A 206 68.59 4.24 -63.61
CA TRP A 206 69.80 3.75 -64.28
C TRP A 206 69.62 3.65 -65.80
N GLU A 207 68.51 3.07 -66.26
CA GLU A 207 68.18 2.97 -67.68
C GLU A 207 68.04 4.35 -68.34
N LEU A 208 67.37 5.28 -67.67
CA LEU A 208 67.23 6.66 -68.15
C LEU A 208 68.60 7.36 -68.24
N TYR A 209 69.46 7.20 -67.22
CA TYR A 209 70.83 7.73 -67.26
C TYR A 209 71.63 7.18 -68.44
N ALA A 210 71.58 5.86 -68.67
CA ALA A 210 72.27 5.22 -69.80
C ALA A 210 71.74 5.72 -71.15
N LEU A 211 70.42 5.89 -71.27
CA LEU A 211 69.80 6.43 -72.47
C LEU A 211 70.25 7.89 -72.72
N VAL A 212 70.22 8.74 -71.69
CA VAL A 212 70.67 10.14 -71.79
C VAL A 212 72.14 10.24 -72.20
N ASP A 213 73.02 9.40 -71.65
CA ASP A 213 74.43 9.34 -72.03
C ASP A 213 74.60 8.93 -73.51
N SER A 214 73.87 7.90 -73.96
CA SER A 214 73.91 7.45 -75.36
C SER A 214 73.41 8.51 -76.35
N VAL A 215 72.31 9.21 -76.01
CA VAL A 215 71.75 10.31 -76.81
C VAL A 215 72.73 11.48 -76.86
N SER A 216 73.40 11.78 -75.75
CA SER A 216 74.42 12.84 -75.68
C SER A 216 75.62 12.52 -76.58
N LYS A 217 76.14 11.28 -76.53
CA LYS A 217 77.21 10.80 -77.42
C LYS A 217 76.81 10.86 -78.89
N TYR A 218 75.60 10.43 -79.23
CA TYR A 218 75.09 10.51 -80.59
C TYR A 218 74.97 11.97 -81.08
N LYS A 219 74.47 12.87 -80.21
CA LYS A 219 74.37 14.30 -80.50
C LYS A 219 75.75 14.92 -80.77
N GLU A 220 76.76 14.59 -79.98
CA GLU A 220 78.15 15.03 -80.18
C GLU A 220 78.75 14.50 -81.49
N HIS A 221 78.58 13.21 -81.78
CA HIS A 221 78.99 12.60 -83.03
C HIS A 221 78.35 13.29 -84.24
N MET A 222 77.03 13.52 -84.20
CA MET A 222 76.31 14.21 -85.27
C MET A 222 76.76 15.65 -85.44
N ALA A 223 77.00 16.39 -84.35
CA ALA A 223 77.54 17.75 -84.42
C ALA A 223 78.92 17.78 -85.08
N SER A 224 79.80 16.84 -84.72
CA SER A 224 81.11 16.66 -85.37
C SER A 224 80.97 16.37 -86.86
N LYS A 225 80.09 15.42 -87.24
CA LYS A 225 79.84 15.06 -88.64
C LYS A 225 79.29 16.22 -89.46
N ILE A 226 78.37 17.00 -88.90
CA ILE A 226 77.85 18.23 -89.53
C ILE A 226 78.98 19.24 -89.74
N SER A 227 79.86 19.42 -88.75
CA SER A 227 81.02 20.32 -88.87
C SER A 227 82.00 19.86 -89.95
N GLU A 228 82.30 18.56 -90.01
CA GLU A 228 83.13 17.93 -91.05
C GLU A 228 82.52 18.15 -92.45
N MET A 229 81.23 17.81 -92.61
CA MET A 229 80.52 18.01 -93.88
C MET A 229 80.50 19.49 -94.30
N LYS A 230 80.33 20.41 -93.35
CA LYS A 230 80.39 21.86 -93.61
C LYS A 230 81.80 22.30 -94.07
N CYS A 231 82.86 21.74 -93.47
CA CYS A 231 84.24 21.97 -93.91
C CYS A 231 84.44 21.45 -95.34
N ASN A 232 84.10 20.19 -95.61
CA ASN A 232 84.20 19.56 -96.93
C ASN A 232 83.40 20.32 -98.00
N LEU A 233 82.20 20.80 -97.65
CA LEU A 233 81.38 21.64 -98.54
C LEU A 233 82.06 22.98 -98.82
N SER A 234 82.60 23.64 -97.79
CA SER A 234 83.35 24.89 -97.94
C SER A 234 84.59 24.70 -98.81
N GLU A 235 85.32 23.59 -98.63
CA GLU A 235 86.49 23.23 -99.43
C GLU A 235 86.12 22.93 -100.88
N THR A 236 85.06 22.16 -101.12
CA THR A 236 84.56 21.85 -102.47
C THR A 236 84.07 23.11 -103.18
N ALA A 237 83.31 23.96 -102.48
CA ALA A 237 82.88 25.25 -102.99
C ALA A 237 84.07 26.16 -103.32
N GLY A 238 85.12 26.13 -102.49
CA GLY A 238 86.41 26.77 -102.77
C GLY A 238 87.07 26.23 -104.03
N ALA A 239 87.24 24.91 -104.14
CA ALA A 239 87.87 24.25 -105.28
C ALA A 239 87.09 24.45 -106.59
N VAL A 240 85.75 24.45 -106.54
CA VAL A 240 84.89 24.79 -107.68
C VAL A 240 85.04 26.27 -108.05
N SER A 241 85.04 27.18 -107.06
CA SER A 241 85.30 28.60 -107.29
C SER A 241 86.66 28.82 -107.96
N ASP A 242 87.70 28.15 -107.49
CA ASP A 242 89.05 28.27 -108.03
C ASP A 242 89.19 27.59 -109.40
N SER A 243 88.52 26.48 -109.65
CA SER A 243 88.44 25.85 -110.98
C SER A 243 87.64 26.71 -111.97
N TYR A 244 86.60 27.40 -111.51
CA TYR A 244 85.86 28.38 -112.31
C TYR A 244 86.74 29.60 -112.64
N LYS A 245 87.47 30.14 -111.67
CA LYS A 245 88.49 31.19 -111.93
C LYS A 245 89.58 30.70 -112.87
N GLY A 246 90.05 29.46 -112.72
CA GLY A 246 91.04 28.82 -113.57
C GLY A 246 90.54 28.60 -115.00
N SER A 247 89.27 28.21 -115.17
CA SER A 247 88.63 28.07 -116.47
C SER A 247 88.36 29.42 -117.13
N LEU A 248 88.03 30.44 -116.35
CA LEU A 248 87.93 31.83 -116.82
C LEU A 248 89.30 32.35 -117.27
N LEU A 249 90.37 32.08 -116.52
CA LEU A 249 91.75 32.40 -116.91
C LEU A 249 92.21 31.61 -118.13
N ALA A 250 91.78 30.36 -118.29
CA ALA A 250 92.06 29.55 -119.47
C ALA A 250 91.31 30.06 -120.71
N GLN A 251 90.08 30.58 -120.58
CA GLN A 251 89.39 31.28 -121.67
C GLN A 251 90.06 32.60 -122.03
N VAL A 252 90.54 33.37 -121.04
CA VAL A 252 91.32 34.60 -121.29
C VAL A 252 92.68 34.27 -121.93
N SER A 253 93.30 33.15 -121.57
CA SER A 253 94.56 32.68 -122.16
C SER A 253 94.37 32.17 -123.60
N LEU A 254 93.24 31.51 -123.89
CA LEU A 254 92.84 31.13 -125.26
C LEU A 254 92.59 32.35 -126.15
N TRP A 255 92.30 33.52 -125.57
CA TRP A 255 92.10 34.78 -126.29
C TRP A 255 93.39 35.57 -126.52
N ILE A 256 94.43 35.40 -125.68
CA ILE A 256 95.67 36.20 -125.76
C ILE A 256 96.77 35.53 -126.62
N GLN A 257 96.66 34.23 -126.93
CA GLN A 257 97.56 33.56 -127.90
C GLN A 257 97.06 33.55 -129.34
N THR A 258 95.83 33.98 -129.60
CA THR A 258 95.35 34.35 -130.94
C THR A 258 95.59 35.83 -131.17
N THR A 259 96.27 36.18 -132.28
CA THR A 259 96.53 37.52 -132.87
C THR A 259 97.93 38.12 -132.56
N ASP A 260 99.02 37.69 -133.24
CA ASP A 260 99.52 37.98 -134.63
C ASP A 260 100.37 39.29 -134.72
N PRO A 261 101.33 39.54 -135.67
CA PRO A 261 101.34 39.07 -137.08
C PRO A 261 102.69 38.90 -137.87
N ILE A 262 102.61 38.17 -138.99
CA ILE A 262 103.42 38.21 -140.25
C ILE A 262 104.85 37.62 -140.28
N ASP A 263 105.01 36.50 -141.02
CA ASP A 263 105.87 36.49 -142.22
C ASP A 263 105.14 35.82 -143.40
N TYR A 264 105.46 36.33 -144.58
CA TYR A 264 105.03 36.00 -145.93
C TYR A 264 105.40 34.58 -146.36
N SER A 265 104.44 33.83 -146.93
CA SER A 265 104.56 33.22 -148.28
C SER A 265 103.31 32.40 -148.70
N PHE A 266 102.45 33.04 -149.50
CA PHE A 266 101.61 32.57 -150.63
C PHE A 266 100.87 31.21 -150.61
N LEU A 267 99.57 31.24 -150.28
CA LEU A 267 98.39 30.86 -151.10
C LEU A 267 97.09 31.20 -150.35
#